data_AF-A0A538RAF5-F1
#
_entry.id   AF-A0A538RAF5-F1
#
_cell.length_a   1.000
_cell.length_b   1.000
_cell.length_c   1.000
_cell.angle_alpha   90.00
_cell.angle_beta   90.00
_cell.angle_gamma   90.00
#
_symmetry.space_group_name_H-M   'P 1'
#
loop_
_entity.id
_entity.type
_entity.pdbx_description
1 polymer ?
#
loop_
_entity_poly.entity_id
_entity_poly.type
_entity_poly.pdbx_seq_one_letter_code
_entity_poly.pdbx_strand_id
1 'polypeptide(L)'
;MLNVFGVRGASTAVNLLTVAKLVPLLIFVGVGLFFVDPDRVAFHALPELGSLRQAALLLVFAYGIAAVLAALVVACFAEAGSRSEDTGGPYLYARAAFGDFAGFLVGWMFMLSRLAATAAVANAFVDYLGYIDPVLAHGAARAAAITLV
;
A
#
# COMPACT_ATOMS: atom_id res chain seq x y z
N MET A 1 -22.37 7.99 25.80
CA MET A 1 -23.07 8.50 24.59
C MET A 1 -22.28 9.66 23.99
N LEU A 2 -21.17 9.37 23.31
CA LEU A 2 -20.43 10.36 22.53
C LEU A 2 -20.08 9.71 21.18
N ASN A 3 -20.49 10.38 20.11
CA ASN A 3 -19.83 10.34 18.80
C ASN A 3 -20.37 9.44 17.65
N VAL A 4 -21.70 9.36 17.44
CA VAL A 4 -22.23 8.92 16.13
C VAL A 4 -21.90 9.91 14.99
N PHE A 5 -21.75 11.21 15.31
CA PHE A 5 -21.42 12.24 14.32
C PHE A 5 -19.95 12.25 13.90
N GLY A 6 -19.01 11.94 14.80
CA GLY A 6 -17.59 11.89 14.45
C GLY A 6 -17.17 10.64 13.68
N VAL A 7 -17.91 9.52 13.76
CA VAL A 7 -17.66 8.33 12.92
C VAL A 7 -17.98 8.63 11.45
N ARG A 8 -19.06 9.37 11.16
CA ARG A 8 -19.39 9.81 9.79
C ARG A 8 -18.36 10.79 9.23
N GLY A 9 -17.86 11.70 10.08
CA GLY A 9 -16.75 12.60 9.74
C GLY A 9 -15.43 11.87 9.49
N ALA A 10 -15.07 10.90 10.33
CA ALA A 10 -13.85 10.10 10.20
C ALA A 10 -13.91 9.18 8.97
N SER A 11 -15.04 8.51 8.73
CA SER A 11 -15.24 7.68 7.53
C SER A 11 -15.20 8.52 6.25
N THR A 12 -15.83 9.70 6.26
CA THR A 12 -15.77 10.63 5.11
C THR A 12 -14.36 11.15 4.89
N ALA A 13 -13.66 11.57 5.95
CA ALA A 13 -12.28 12.04 5.85
C ALA A 13 -11.34 10.95 5.35
N VAL A 14 -11.47 9.71 5.83
CA VAL A 14 -10.69 8.56 5.35
C VAL A 14 -11.02 8.24 3.89
N ASN A 15 -12.30 8.24 3.50
CA ASN A 15 -12.68 8.00 2.11
C ASN A 15 -12.15 9.09 1.17
N LEU A 16 -12.24 10.35 1.60
CA LEU A 16 -11.71 11.50 0.86
C LEU A 16 -10.19 11.44 0.77
N LEU A 17 -9.50 10.98 1.81
CA LEU A 17 -8.05 10.74 1.79
C LEU A 17 -7.68 9.57 0.87
N THR A 18 -8.51 8.52 0.81
CA THR A 18 -8.34 7.39 -0.12
C THR A 18 -8.47 7.87 -1.57
N VAL A 19 -9.51 8.64 -1.88
CA VAL A 19 -9.70 9.23 -3.22
C VAL A 19 -8.58 10.23 -3.54
N ALA A 20 -8.19 11.07 -2.58
CA ALA A 20 -7.08 12.01 -2.74
C ALA A 20 -5.74 11.32 -3.01
N LYS A 21 -5.54 10.08 -2.56
CA LYS A 21 -4.36 9.25 -2.90
C LYS A 21 -4.42 8.63 -4.29
N LEU A 22 -5.63 8.36 -4.81
CA LEU A 22 -5.79 7.85 -6.16
C LEU A 22 -5.44 8.89 -7.22
N VAL A 23 -5.70 10.18 -6.96
CA VAL A 23 -5.40 11.27 -7.90
C VAL A 23 -3.91 11.34 -8.26
N PRO A 24 -2.95 11.41 -7.31
CA PRO A 24 -1.53 11.34 -7.60
C PRO A 24 -1.12 10.07 -8.36
N LEU A 25 -1.70 8.93 -8.02
CA LEU A 25 -1.40 7.65 -8.68
C LEU A 25 -1.88 7.68 -10.14
N LEU A 26 -3.08 8.20 -10.39
CA LEU A 26 -3.63 8.38 -11.74
C LEU A 26 -2.81 9.38 -12.56
N ILE A 27 -2.37 10.50 -11.96
CA ILE A 27 -1.47 11.45 -12.62
C ILE A 27 -0.15 10.76 -12.96
N PHE A 28 0.44 10.02 -12.03
CA PHE A 28 1.69 9.29 -12.25
C PHE A 28 1.56 8.26 -13.38
N VAL A 29 0.49 7.47 -13.39
CA VAL A 29 0.20 6.50 -14.47
C VAL A 29 0.00 7.23 -15.80
N GLY A 30 -0.74 8.34 -15.80
CA GLY A 30 -0.98 9.16 -16.98
C GLY A 30 0.31 9.73 -17.58
N VAL A 31 1.16 10.36 -16.75
CA VAL A 31 2.47 10.89 -17.17
C VAL A 31 3.39 9.76 -17.61
N GLY A 32 3.43 8.66 -16.85
CA GLY A 32 4.24 7.49 -17.17
C GLY A 32 3.93 6.92 -18.55
N LEU A 33 2.65 6.88 -18.95
CA LEU A 33 2.24 6.40 -20.26
C LEU A 33 2.81 7.21 -21.43
N PHE A 34 3.06 8.52 -21.25
CA PHE A 34 3.71 9.35 -22.28
C PHE A 34 5.21 9.09 -22.43
N PHE A 35 5.86 8.54 -21.39
CA PHE A 35 7.30 8.20 -21.38
C PHE A 35 7.56 6.71 -21.68
N VAL A 36 6.54 5.92 -21.99
CA VAL A 36 6.70 4.51 -22.37
C VAL A 36 7.27 4.43 -23.79
N ASP A 37 8.52 4.00 -23.90
CA ASP A 37 9.16 3.66 -25.18
C ASP A 37 8.46 2.43 -25.82
N PRO A 38 7.82 2.56 -27.00
CA PRO A 38 7.10 1.47 -27.66
C PRO A 38 8.00 0.27 -27.97
N ASP A 39 9.30 0.51 -28.20
CA ASP A 39 10.29 -0.53 -28.51
C ASP A 39 10.58 -1.46 -27.32
N ARG A 40 10.35 -1.02 -26.07
CA ARG A 40 10.42 -1.89 -24.88
C ARG A 40 9.15 -2.69 -24.63
N VAL A 41 8.03 -2.26 -25.21
CA VAL A 41 6.74 -2.96 -25.17
C VAL A 41 6.60 -3.90 -26.37
N ALA A 42 7.50 -3.80 -27.35
CA ALA A 42 7.60 -4.77 -28.43
C ALA A 42 7.86 -6.15 -27.83
N PHE A 43 6.94 -7.08 -28.09
CA PHE A 43 7.04 -8.50 -27.75
C PHE A 43 8.27 -9.11 -28.45
N HIS A 44 9.47 -8.84 -27.93
CA HIS A 44 10.74 -9.14 -28.57
C HIS A 44 11.02 -10.65 -28.68
N ALA A 45 10.26 -11.46 -27.94
CA ALA A 45 10.08 -12.89 -28.18
C ALA A 45 8.70 -13.27 -27.64
N LEU A 46 7.93 -14.07 -28.38
CA LEU A 46 6.81 -14.78 -27.77
C LEU A 46 7.42 -15.72 -26.73
N PRO A 47 7.20 -15.51 -25.42
CA PRO A 47 7.75 -16.38 -24.40
C PRO A 47 7.28 -17.80 -24.64
N GLU A 48 8.18 -18.78 -24.45
CA GLU A 48 7.85 -20.18 -24.65
C GLU A 48 6.61 -20.55 -23.84
N LEU A 49 5.64 -21.28 -24.44
CA LEU A 49 4.37 -21.61 -23.78
C LEU A 49 4.57 -22.26 -22.39
N GLY A 50 5.68 -22.98 -22.19
CA GLY A 50 6.06 -23.54 -20.90
C GLY A 50 6.27 -22.47 -19.82
N SER A 51 7.05 -21.43 -20.13
CA SER A 51 7.34 -20.32 -19.22
C SER A 51 6.10 -19.46 -18.93
N LEU A 52 5.26 -19.22 -19.93
CA LEU A 52 3.99 -18.51 -19.78
C LEU A 52 3.04 -19.25 -18.85
N ARG A 53 2.87 -20.56 -19.05
CA ARG A 53 2.01 -21.39 -18.20
C ARG A 53 2.51 -21.37 -16.76
N GLN A 54 3.82 -21.52 -16.55
CA GLN A 54 4.39 -21.50 -15.21
C GLN A 54 4.21 -20.14 -14.53
N ALA A 55 4.51 -19.03 -15.23
CA ALA A 55 4.33 -17.68 -14.71
C ALA A 55 2.85 -17.40 -14.40
N ALA A 56 1.93 -17.75 -15.31
CA ALA A 56 0.50 -17.55 -15.11
C ALA A 56 -0.03 -18.34 -13.91
N LEU A 57 0.36 -19.61 -13.77
CA LEU A 57 -0.03 -20.43 -12.61
C LEU A 57 0.55 -19.84 -11.32
N LEU A 58 1.84 -19.46 -11.31
CA LEU A 58 2.46 -18.83 -10.13
C LEU A 58 1.76 -17.53 -9.74
N LEU A 59 1.44 -16.66 -10.70
CA LEU A 59 0.72 -15.41 -10.44
C LEU A 59 -0.67 -15.67 -9.88
N VAL A 60 -1.44 -16.56 -10.51
CA VAL A 60 -2.80 -16.88 -10.06
C VAL A 60 -2.79 -17.48 -8.65
N PHE A 61 -1.88 -18.41 -8.36
CA PHE A 61 -1.78 -18.99 -7.02
C PHE A 61 -1.24 -18.00 -5.99
N ALA A 62 -0.17 -17.25 -6.30
CA ALA A 62 0.42 -16.30 -5.37
C ALA A 62 -0.56 -15.17 -5.01
N TYR A 63 -1.16 -14.51 -6.02
CA TYR A 63 -2.13 -13.45 -5.78
C TYR A 63 -3.47 -13.99 -5.27
N GLY A 64 -3.88 -15.18 -5.70
CA GLY A 64 -5.09 -15.83 -5.21
C GLY A 64 -5.01 -16.12 -3.71
N ILE A 65 -3.91 -16.73 -3.25
CA ILE A 65 -3.66 -16.98 -1.82
C ILE A 65 -3.57 -15.66 -1.06
N ALA A 66 -2.83 -14.68 -1.57
CA ALA A 66 -2.72 -13.37 -0.94
C ALA A 66 -4.09 -12.69 -0.78
N ALA A 67 -4.95 -12.75 -1.81
CA ALA A 67 -6.29 -12.19 -1.78
C ALA A 67 -7.19 -12.89 -0.75
N VAL A 68 -7.14 -14.22 -0.67
CA VAL A 68 -7.90 -14.99 0.33
C VAL A 68 -7.44 -14.63 1.75
N LEU A 69 -6.14 -14.61 2.01
CA LEU A 69 -5.59 -14.24 3.33
C LEU A 69 -5.97 -12.82 3.71
N ALA A 70 -5.86 -11.87 2.77
CA ALA A 70 -6.26 -10.48 3.01
C ALA A 70 -7.77 -10.38 3.29
N ALA A 71 -8.61 -11.10 2.54
CA ALA A 71 -10.05 -11.13 2.76
C ALA A 71 -10.41 -11.69 4.14
N LEU A 72 -9.73 -12.74 4.60
CA LEU A 72 -9.92 -13.30 5.95
C LEU A 72 -9.54 -12.28 7.03
N VAL A 73 -8.39 -11.61 6.88
CA VAL A 73 -7.98 -10.54 7.81
C VAL A 73 -9.01 -9.41 7.83
N VAL A 74 -9.49 -8.97 6.67
CA VAL A 74 -10.54 -7.94 6.56
C VAL A 74 -11.83 -8.40 7.22
N ALA A 75 -12.25 -9.66 7.05
CA ALA A 75 -13.42 -10.21 7.70
C ALA A 75 -13.26 -10.20 9.24
N CYS A 76 -12.10 -10.62 9.77
CA CYS A 76 -11.82 -10.54 11.21
C CYS A 76 -11.90 -9.10 11.74
N PHE A 77 -11.34 -8.13 11.02
CA PHE A 77 -11.43 -6.71 11.38
C PHE A 77 -12.85 -6.15 11.26
N ALA A 78 -13.63 -6.63 10.30
CA ALA A 78 -15.04 -6.25 10.13
C ALA A 78 -15.89 -6.76 11.30
N GLU A 79 -15.69 -8.01 11.71
CA GLU A 79 -16.37 -8.57 12.89
C GLU A 79 -15.97 -7.86 14.18
N ALA A 80 -14.67 -7.63 14.39
CA ALA A 80 -14.17 -6.88 15.56
C ALA A 80 -14.67 -5.43 15.58
N GLY A 81 -14.69 -4.78 14.41
CA GLY A 81 -15.21 -3.42 14.24
C GLY A 81 -16.71 -3.31 14.47
N SER A 82 -17.49 -4.33 14.09
CA SER A 82 -18.94 -4.34 14.35
C SER A 82 -19.31 -4.40 15.84
N ARG A 83 -18.39 -4.88 16.68
CA ARG A 83 -18.57 -5.00 18.14
C ARG A 83 -18.07 -3.80 18.94
N SER A 84 -17.32 -2.90 18.31
CA SER A 84 -16.67 -1.78 18.98
C SER A 84 -17.38 -0.48 18.63
N GLU A 85 -17.96 0.19 19.63
CA GLU A 85 -18.62 1.49 19.43
C GLU A 85 -17.62 2.66 19.45
N ASP A 86 -16.39 2.41 19.93
CA ASP A 86 -15.32 3.40 20.06
C ASP A 86 -14.43 3.50 18.81
N THR A 87 -14.04 4.73 18.46
CA THR A 87 -13.17 5.00 17.30
C THR A 87 -11.69 4.95 17.68
N GLY A 88 -10.95 3.96 17.18
CA GLY A 88 -9.49 3.92 17.37
C GLY A 88 -8.73 2.77 16.70
N GLY A 89 -9.37 2.06 15.77
CA GLY A 89 -8.70 1.09 14.89
C GLY A 89 -8.13 -0.14 15.62
N PRO A 90 -7.15 -0.85 15.03
CA PRO A 90 -6.60 -2.11 15.55
C PRO A 90 -6.06 -2.02 16.99
N TYR A 91 -5.56 -0.84 17.37
CA TYR A 91 -5.08 -0.55 18.72
C TYR A 91 -6.16 -0.75 19.78
N LEU A 92 -7.38 -0.23 19.55
CA LEU A 92 -8.46 -0.37 20.53
C LEU A 92 -8.95 -1.81 20.65
N TYR A 93 -8.99 -2.56 19.54
CA TYR A 93 -9.37 -3.98 19.59
C TYR A 93 -8.38 -4.80 20.42
N ALA A 94 -7.08 -4.58 20.22
CA ALA A 94 -6.04 -5.26 20.99
C ALA A 94 -6.04 -4.84 22.48
N ARG A 95 -6.25 -3.54 22.75
CA ARG A 95 -6.35 -3.02 24.11
C ARG A 95 -7.55 -3.58 24.87
N ALA A 96 -8.72 -3.64 24.22
CA ALA A 96 -9.95 -4.15 24.82
C ALA A 96 -9.86 -5.64 25.15
N ALA A 97 -9.17 -6.44 24.33
CA ALA A 97 -9.04 -7.89 24.54
C ALA A 97 -7.89 -8.29 25.47
N PHE A 98 -6.74 -7.60 25.39
CA PHE A 98 -5.47 -8.03 26.03
C PHE A 98 -4.85 -7.00 26.99
N GLY A 99 -5.47 -5.83 27.15
CA GLY A 99 -5.00 -4.78 28.06
C GLY A 99 -4.06 -3.75 27.45
N ASP A 100 -3.62 -2.79 28.28
CA ASP A 100 -2.94 -1.56 27.83
C ASP A 100 -1.59 -1.80 27.14
N PHE A 101 -0.79 -2.76 27.61
CA PHE A 101 0.53 -3.05 27.03
C PHE A 101 0.42 -3.65 25.63
N ALA A 102 -0.50 -4.61 25.43
CA ALA A 102 -0.76 -5.20 24.12
C ALA A 102 -1.31 -4.16 23.14
N GLY A 103 -2.20 -3.28 23.61
CA GLY A 103 -2.64 -2.10 22.87
C GLY A 103 -1.44 -1.25 22.43
N PHE A 104 -0.59 -0.82 23.37
CA PHE A 104 0.59 -0.01 23.07
C PHE A 104 1.49 -0.64 22.00
N LEU A 105 1.79 -1.94 22.11
CA LEU A 105 2.60 -2.66 21.13
C LEU A 105 1.96 -2.67 19.73
N VAL A 106 0.66 -2.93 19.64
CA VAL A 106 -0.08 -2.90 18.35
C VAL A 106 -0.10 -1.49 17.77
N GLY A 107 -0.27 -0.47 18.60
CA GLY A 107 -0.19 0.93 18.18
C GLY A 107 1.19 1.27 17.61
N TRP A 108 2.25 0.83 18.28
CA TRP A 108 3.63 1.02 17.83
C TRP A 108 3.91 0.30 16.50
N MET A 109 3.48 -0.95 16.38
CA MET A 109 3.59 -1.72 15.14
C MET A 109 2.84 -1.05 13.99
N PHE A 110 1.61 -0.58 14.23
CA PHE A 110 0.82 0.12 13.22
C PHE A 110 1.51 1.41 12.75
N MET A 111 2.10 2.17 13.67
CA MET A 111 2.89 3.35 13.33
C MET A 111 4.12 2.99 12.47
N LEU A 112 4.90 1.99 12.88
CA LEU A 112 6.08 1.55 12.12
C LEU A 112 5.71 1.01 10.74
N SER A 113 4.63 0.23 10.62
CA SER A 113 4.13 -0.23 9.33
C SER A 113 3.75 0.93 8.41
N ARG A 114 3.16 2.00 8.95
CA ARG A 114 2.84 3.19 8.15
C ARG A 114 4.09 3.94 7.68
N LEU A 115 5.09 4.10 8.54
CA LEU A 115 6.37 4.72 8.17
C LEU A 115 7.12 3.90 7.12
N ALA A 116 7.17 2.58 7.29
CA ALA A 116 7.78 1.67 6.34
C ALA A 116 7.06 1.70 4.98
N ALA A 117 5.73 1.79 4.96
CA ALA A 117 4.95 1.90 3.73
C ALA A 117 5.28 3.18 2.95
N THR A 118 5.35 4.34 3.62
CA THR A 118 5.76 5.60 2.96
C THR A 118 7.20 5.54 2.44
N ALA A 119 8.12 4.94 3.20
CA ALA A 119 9.50 4.76 2.76
C ALA A 119 9.62 3.82 1.55
N ALA A 120 8.82 2.75 1.49
CA ALA A 120 8.79 1.84 0.35
C ALA A 120 8.31 2.54 -0.93
N VAL A 121 7.27 3.39 -0.83
CA VAL A 121 6.78 4.18 -1.97
C VAL A 121 7.83 5.19 -2.43
N ALA A 122 8.51 5.89 -1.50
CA ALA A 122 9.58 6.81 -1.84
C ALA A 122 10.76 6.10 -2.55
N ASN A 123 11.15 4.92 -2.08
CA ASN A 123 12.19 4.11 -2.73
C ASN A 123 11.79 3.72 -4.17
N ALA A 124 10.57 3.19 -4.34
CA ALA A 124 10.07 2.83 -5.67
C ALA A 124 10.02 4.03 -6.61
N PHE A 125 9.59 5.19 -6.12
CA PHE A 125 9.57 6.43 -6.90
C PHE A 125 10.95 6.86 -7.37
N VAL A 126 11.96 6.81 -6.49
CA VAL A 126 13.34 7.15 -6.85
C VAL A 126 13.96 6.13 -7.80
N ASP A 127 13.60 4.85 -7.71
CA ASP A 127 13.98 3.83 -8.70
C ASP A 127 13.43 4.15 -10.09
N TYR A 128 12.18 4.61 -10.19
CA TYR A 128 11.60 5.06 -11.46
C TYR A 128 12.33 6.29 -12.02
N LEU A 129 12.70 7.25 -11.18
CA LEU A 129 13.47 8.42 -11.62
C LEU A 129 14.89 8.06 -12.06
N GLY A 130 15.50 7.03 -11.46
CA GLY A 130 16.79 6.47 -11.88
C GLY A 130 16.79 5.94 -13.32
N TYR A 131 15.61 5.66 -13.89
CA TYR A 131 15.44 5.30 -15.29
C TYR A 131 15.60 6.50 -16.25
N ILE A 132 15.29 7.70 -15.76
CA ILE A 132 15.36 8.97 -16.52
C ILE A 132 16.77 9.55 -16.43
N ASP A 133 17.36 9.57 -15.22
CA ASP A 133 18.74 10.02 -14.99
C ASP A 133 19.49 9.07 -14.04
N PRO A 134 20.56 8.39 -14.49
CA PRO A 134 21.31 7.42 -13.67
C PRO A 134 22.05 8.05 -12.49
N VAL A 135 22.22 9.38 -12.45
CA VAL A 135 22.79 10.12 -11.32
C VAL A 135 21.86 10.05 -10.11
N LEU A 136 20.54 10.02 -10.34
CA LEU A 136 19.55 9.91 -9.26
C LEU A 136 19.46 8.49 -8.67
N ALA A 137 20.02 7.49 -9.36
CA ALA A 137 20.06 6.11 -8.90
C ALA A 137 21.17 5.82 -7.88
N HIS A 138 22.14 6.73 -7.66
CA HIS A 138 23.33 6.46 -6.85
C HIS A 138 23.71 7.61 -5.89
N GLY A 139 24.37 7.26 -4.79
CA GLY A 139 25.07 8.22 -3.91
C GLY A 139 24.18 9.24 -3.20
N ALA A 140 24.71 10.45 -3.01
CA ALA A 140 24.05 11.52 -2.26
C ALA A 140 22.77 12.05 -2.96
N ALA A 141 22.70 11.95 -4.29
CA ALA A 141 21.52 12.38 -5.06
C ALA A 141 20.30 11.50 -4.78
N ARG A 142 20.49 10.18 -4.66
CA ARG A 142 19.43 9.24 -4.26
C ARG A 142 18.94 9.52 -2.83
N ALA A 143 19.87 9.76 -1.90
CA ALA A 143 19.53 10.08 -0.51
C ALA A 143 18.78 11.41 -0.38
N ALA A 144 19.19 12.43 -1.13
CA ALA A 144 18.48 13.71 -1.20
C ALA A 144 17.07 13.56 -1.80
N ALA A 145 16.91 12.73 -2.84
CA ALA A 145 15.60 12.48 -3.44
C ALA A 145 14.64 11.74 -2.48
N ILE A 146 15.12 10.72 -1.76
CA ILE A 146 14.29 9.96 -0.79
C ILE A 146 13.87 10.84 0.41
N THR A 147 14.70 11.80 0.81
CA THR A 147 14.39 12.69 1.95
C THR A 147 13.49 13.87 1.58
N LEU A 148 13.37 14.20 0.29
CA LEU A 148 12.57 15.32 -0.20
C LEU A 148 11.12 14.90 -0.54
N VAL A 149 10.88 13.59 -0.73
CA VAL A 149 9.57 12.95 -1.00
C VAL A 149 8.86 12.61 0.32
#